data_AF-A0A354HUP9-F1
#
_entry.id   AF-A0A354HUP9-F1
#
_cell.length_a   1.000
_cell.length_b   1.000
_cell.length_c   1.000
_cell.angle_alpha   90.00
_cell.angle_beta   90.00
_cell.angle_gamma   90.00
#
_symmetry.space_group_name_H-M   'P 1'
#
loop_
_entity.id
_entity.type
_entity.pdbx_description
1 polymer ?
#
loop_
_entity_poly.entity_id
_entity_poly.type
_entity_poly.pdbx_seq_one_letter_code
_entity_poly.pdbx_strand_id
1 'polypeptide(L)'
;SNAYKRSRDTAQELLSDGVDAVIDVHRDAIDAEEYLENGMVQIQLVVGRQNQNQAANQEFAEKLKAVADEQYPGLVKGIFAAKGNYNQDMSPHSLLIEVGTHENDKNGAEESVTKFADVLTTTLYGSAEAAEQTEKPAATASGGTVWRTILWLLAIVIVGGGAFLYISAGSWEEMKKKLKGFTQGEFGDLFKISLKNREDDDQH
;
A
#
# COMPACT_ATOMS: atom_id res chain seq x y z
N SER A 1 -4.93 -29.80 -11.09
CA SER A 1 -5.02 -29.60 -12.55
C SER A 1 -3.66 -29.10 -13.07
N ASN A 2 -3.28 -29.44 -14.29
CA ASN A 2 -1.99 -29.04 -14.89
C ASN A 2 -1.96 -27.52 -15.20
N ALA A 3 -3.10 -26.93 -15.59
CA ALA A 3 -3.21 -25.50 -15.88
C ALA A 3 -2.88 -24.58 -14.69
N TYR A 4 -3.35 -24.92 -13.48
CA TYR A 4 -3.04 -24.12 -12.28
C TYR A 4 -1.55 -24.12 -11.94
N LYS A 5 -0.88 -25.28 -12.09
CA LYS A 5 0.57 -25.38 -11.89
C LYS A 5 1.33 -24.50 -12.88
N ARG A 6 0.99 -24.57 -14.18
CA ARG A 6 1.64 -23.75 -15.20
C ARG A 6 1.45 -22.25 -14.96
N SER A 7 0.22 -21.81 -14.66
CA SER A 7 -0.06 -20.41 -14.33
C SER A 7 0.74 -19.96 -13.11
N ARG A 8 0.87 -20.83 -12.10
CA ARG A 8 1.70 -20.55 -10.93
C ARG A 8 3.19 -20.43 -11.27
N ASP A 9 3.72 -21.32 -12.10
CA ASP A 9 5.13 -21.28 -12.50
C ASP A 9 5.44 -19.97 -13.25
N THR A 10 4.56 -19.55 -14.17
CA THR A 10 4.67 -18.26 -14.86
C THR A 10 4.57 -17.07 -13.89
N ALA A 11 3.62 -17.09 -12.95
CA ALA A 11 3.51 -16.04 -11.94
C ALA A 11 4.77 -15.96 -11.05
N GLN A 12 5.40 -17.11 -10.75
CA GLN A 12 6.63 -17.16 -9.96
C GLN A 12 7.80 -16.52 -10.69
N GLU A 13 7.90 -16.74 -12.01
CA GLU A 13 8.90 -16.13 -12.88
C GLU A 13 8.73 -14.61 -12.95
N LEU A 14 7.51 -14.11 -13.21
CA LEU A 14 7.21 -12.67 -13.22
C LEU A 14 7.55 -11.98 -11.90
N LEU A 15 7.23 -12.63 -10.77
CA LEU A 15 7.56 -12.08 -9.44
C LEU A 15 9.07 -12.02 -9.20
N SER A 16 9.85 -12.91 -9.82
CA SER A 16 11.32 -12.86 -9.73
C SER A 16 11.93 -11.68 -10.50
N ASP A 17 11.20 -11.14 -11.49
CA ASP A 17 11.57 -9.94 -12.22
C ASP A 17 11.22 -8.64 -11.47
N GLY A 18 10.56 -8.74 -10.31
CA GLY A 18 10.27 -7.59 -9.43
C GLY A 18 9.05 -6.77 -9.85
N VAL A 19 8.02 -7.40 -10.42
CA VAL A 19 6.77 -6.71 -10.82
C VAL A 19 5.96 -6.20 -9.63
N ASP A 20 5.33 -5.04 -9.80
CA ASP A 20 4.52 -4.39 -8.74
C ASP A 20 3.12 -5.02 -8.56
N ALA A 21 2.62 -5.71 -9.59
CA ALA A 21 1.33 -6.39 -9.58
C ALA A 21 1.32 -7.57 -10.56
N VAL A 22 0.48 -8.57 -10.29
CA VAL A 22 0.21 -9.70 -11.20
C VAL A 22 -1.27 -9.74 -11.52
N ILE A 23 -1.63 -9.62 -12.79
CA ILE A 23 -3.01 -9.64 -13.26
C ILE A 23 -3.23 -10.89 -14.11
N ASP A 24 -4.09 -11.79 -13.66
CA ASP A 24 -4.54 -12.96 -14.42
C ASP A 24 -5.78 -12.59 -15.23
N VAL A 25 -5.70 -12.67 -16.56
CA VAL A 25 -6.73 -12.13 -17.46
C VAL A 25 -7.57 -13.25 -18.04
N HIS A 26 -8.88 -13.20 -17.81
CA HIS A 26 -9.85 -14.22 -18.22
C HIS A 26 -11.01 -13.62 -19.03
N ARG A 27 -11.82 -14.53 -19.58
CA ARG A 27 -13.14 -14.25 -20.16
C ARG A 27 -14.15 -15.05 -19.36
N ASP A 28 -15.24 -14.41 -18.95
CA ASP A 28 -16.32 -15.09 -18.24
C ASP A 28 -17.10 -16.01 -19.20
N ALA A 29 -17.78 -17.01 -18.63
CA ALA A 29 -18.55 -18.01 -19.36
C ALA A 29 -20.06 -17.72 -19.36
N ILE A 30 -20.49 -16.57 -18.83
CA ILE A 30 -21.89 -16.15 -18.81
C ILE A 30 -22.28 -15.40 -20.10
N ASP A 31 -23.57 -15.04 -20.21
CA ASP A 31 -24.14 -14.35 -21.37
C ASP A 31 -23.57 -12.92 -21.55
N ALA A 32 -23.40 -12.49 -22.81
CA ALA A 32 -22.76 -11.22 -23.17
C ALA A 32 -23.34 -9.97 -22.49
N GLU A 33 -24.66 -9.92 -22.33
CA GLU A 33 -25.39 -8.74 -21.83
C GLU A 33 -25.04 -8.40 -20.38
N GLU A 34 -24.55 -9.38 -19.61
CA GLU A 34 -24.14 -9.20 -18.24
C GLU A 34 -22.88 -8.33 -18.09
N TYR A 35 -22.12 -8.14 -19.15
CA TYR A 35 -20.87 -7.37 -19.13
C TYR A 35 -20.91 -6.16 -20.08
N LEU A 36 -22.08 -5.60 -20.37
CA LEU A 36 -22.21 -4.42 -21.21
C LEU A 36 -22.84 -3.25 -20.47
N GLU A 37 -22.16 -2.12 -20.45
CA GLU A 37 -22.66 -0.85 -19.92
C GLU A 37 -22.43 0.25 -20.97
N ASN A 38 -23.51 0.84 -21.48
CA ASN A 38 -23.46 1.89 -22.52
C ASN A 38 -22.59 1.55 -23.74
N GLY A 39 -22.57 0.26 -24.14
CA GLY A 39 -21.78 -0.23 -25.28
C GLY A 39 -20.32 -0.54 -24.97
N MET A 40 -19.87 -0.37 -23.71
CA MET A 40 -18.54 -0.74 -23.25
C MET A 40 -18.56 -2.13 -22.60
N VAL A 41 -17.58 -2.97 -22.94
CA VAL A 41 -17.35 -4.26 -22.28
C VAL A 41 -16.80 -4.01 -20.87
N GLN A 42 -17.48 -4.49 -19.85
CA GLN A 42 -17.06 -4.28 -18.46
C GLN A 42 -15.97 -5.27 -18.04
N ILE A 43 -15.31 -4.95 -16.93
CA ILE A 43 -14.36 -5.80 -16.24
C ILE A 43 -14.88 -6.12 -14.84
N GLN A 44 -14.80 -7.39 -14.44
CA GLN A 44 -15.10 -7.83 -13.08
C GLN A 44 -13.79 -8.16 -12.38
N LEU A 45 -13.54 -7.54 -11.23
CA LEU A 45 -12.39 -7.88 -10.39
C LEU A 45 -12.73 -9.11 -9.55
N VAL A 46 -11.83 -10.09 -9.48
CA VAL A 46 -12.05 -11.34 -8.74
C VAL A 46 -11.01 -11.46 -7.61
N VAL A 47 -11.50 -11.51 -6.38
CA VAL A 47 -10.68 -11.67 -5.16
C VAL A 47 -10.92 -13.05 -4.57
N GLY A 48 -9.87 -13.86 -4.53
CA GLY A 48 -9.86 -15.18 -3.93
C GLY A 48 -9.87 -15.10 -2.41
N ARG A 49 -10.78 -15.82 -1.76
CA ARG A 49 -10.94 -15.80 -0.30
C ARG A 49 -10.09 -16.82 0.47
N GLN A 50 -9.31 -17.66 -0.22
CA GLN A 50 -8.60 -18.79 0.39
C GLN A 50 -7.07 -18.66 0.24
N ASN A 51 -6.54 -17.50 0.64
CA ASN A 51 -5.11 -17.20 0.68
C ASN A 51 -4.82 -16.16 1.79
N GLN A 52 -3.57 -16.04 2.20
CA GLN A 52 -3.14 -15.13 3.27
C GLN A 52 -3.12 -13.65 2.86
N ASN A 53 -3.10 -13.36 1.56
CA ASN A 53 -3.07 -11.99 1.03
C ASN A 53 -4.48 -11.42 0.76
N GLN A 54 -5.54 -12.14 1.14
CA GLN A 54 -6.93 -11.80 0.82
C GLN A 54 -7.32 -10.37 1.20
N ALA A 55 -6.86 -9.88 2.35
CA ALA A 55 -7.13 -8.52 2.78
C ALA A 55 -6.40 -7.47 1.90
N ALA A 56 -5.13 -7.72 1.56
CA ALA A 56 -4.35 -6.81 0.72
C ALA A 56 -4.88 -6.78 -0.73
N ASN A 57 -5.20 -7.94 -1.29
CA ASN A 57 -5.78 -8.04 -2.63
C ASN A 57 -7.18 -7.42 -2.69
N GLN A 58 -7.98 -7.52 -1.61
CA GLN A 58 -9.27 -6.83 -1.51
C GLN A 58 -9.08 -5.31 -1.52
N GLU A 59 -8.16 -4.78 -0.71
CA GLU A 59 -7.85 -3.34 -0.68
C GLU A 59 -7.35 -2.85 -2.05
N PHE A 60 -6.50 -3.63 -2.72
CA PHE A 60 -6.03 -3.32 -4.07
C PHE A 60 -7.17 -3.28 -5.09
N ALA A 61 -8.10 -4.24 -5.04
CA ALA A 61 -9.29 -4.25 -5.90
C ALA A 61 -10.21 -3.05 -5.63
N GLU A 62 -10.37 -2.64 -4.37
CA GLU A 62 -11.15 -1.46 -4.00
C GLU A 62 -10.53 -0.17 -4.53
N LYS A 63 -9.19 -0.04 -4.47
CA LYS A 63 -8.47 1.10 -5.05
C LYS A 63 -8.62 1.15 -6.57
N LEU A 64 -8.42 0.02 -7.26
CA LEU A 64 -8.63 -0.09 -8.71
C LEU A 64 -10.06 0.30 -9.10
N LYS A 65 -11.06 -0.19 -8.36
CA LYS A 65 -12.45 0.18 -8.63
C LYS A 65 -12.70 1.67 -8.42
N ALA A 66 -12.19 2.27 -7.35
CA ALA A 66 -12.36 3.70 -7.09
C ALA A 66 -11.75 4.56 -8.22
N VAL A 67 -10.54 4.22 -8.67
CA VAL A 67 -9.87 4.92 -9.79
C VAL A 67 -10.61 4.68 -11.10
N ALA A 68 -11.11 3.47 -11.36
CA ALA A 68 -11.90 3.18 -12.55
C ALA A 68 -13.22 3.95 -12.57
N ASP A 69 -13.92 4.03 -11.44
CA ASP A 69 -15.18 4.77 -11.34
C ASP A 69 -14.98 6.28 -11.58
N GLU A 70 -13.79 6.81 -11.28
CA GLU A 70 -13.40 8.20 -11.56
C GLU A 70 -13.01 8.42 -13.03
N GLN A 71 -12.12 7.60 -13.57
CA GLN A 71 -11.56 7.80 -14.92
C GLN A 71 -12.48 7.30 -16.04
N TYR A 72 -13.11 6.15 -15.82
CA TYR A 72 -13.92 5.44 -16.82
C TYR A 72 -15.19 4.88 -16.17
N PRO A 73 -16.18 5.73 -15.84
CA PRO A 73 -17.41 5.28 -15.18
C PRO A 73 -18.06 4.10 -15.90
N GLY A 74 -18.33 3.03 -15.14
CA GLY A 74 -18.92 1.80 -15.68
C GLY A 74 -17.93 0.78 -16.25
N LEU A 75 -16.61 1.07 -16.28
CA LEU A 75 -15.59 0.12 -16.73
C LEU A 75 -15.53 -1.12 -15.83
N VAL A 76 -15.55 -0.92 -14.51
CA VAL A 76 -15.50 -2.01 -13.53
C VAL A 76 -16.89 -2.30 -13.00
N LYS A 77 -17.46 -3.45 -13.41
CA LYS A 77 -18.78 -3.94 -12.96
C LYS A 77 -18.83 -4.10 -11.44
N GLY A 78 -17.74 -4.59 -10.85
CA GLY A 78 -17.62 -4.70 -9.40
C GLY A 78 -16.43 -5.55 -8.95
N ILE A 79 -16.51 -5.99 -7.69
CA ILE A 79 -15.55 -6.89 -7.05
C ILE A 79 -16.30 -8.15 -6.63
N PHE A 80 -15.86 -9.31 -7.13
CA PHE A 80 -16.44 -10.60 -6.85
C PHE A 80 -15.53 -11.39 -5.89
N ALA A 81 -16.04 -11.65 -4.69
CA ALA A 81 -15.31 -12.38 -3.66
C ALA A 81 -15.48 -13.90 -3.87
N ALA A 82 -14.59 -14.49 -4.66
CA ALA A 82 -14.68 -15.88 -5.09
C ALA A 82 -14.12 -16.85 -4.04
N LYS A 83 -14.71 -18.06 -3.98
CA LYS A 83 -14.10 -19.18 -3.27
C LYS A 83 -12.92 -19.68 -4.10
N GLY A 84 -11.72 -19.67 -3.52
CA GLY A 84 -10.51 -20.15 -4.18
C GLY A 84 -9.29 -19.27 -3.86
N ASN A 85 -8.14 -19.70 -4.38
CA ASN A 85 -6.87 -18.99 -4.22
C ASN A 85 -6.54 -18.14 -5.46
N TYR A 86 -6.64 -18.71 -6.67
CA TYR A 86 -6.33 -18.01 -7.94
C TYR A 86 -4.89 -17.49 -8.03
N ASN A 87 -3.92 -18.21 -7.44
CA ASN A 87 -2.52 -17.80 -7.29
C ASN A 87 -2.31 -16.47 -6.55
N GLN A 88 -3.34 -15.96 -5.88
CA GLN A 88 -3.28 -14.69 -5.14
C GLN A 88 -2.53 -14.83 -3.81
N ASP A 89 -2.15 -16.05 -3.41
CA ASP A 89 -1.19 -16.27 -2.31
C ASP A 89 0.23 -15.81 -2.65
N MET A 90 0.55 -15.53 -3.92
CA MET A 90 1.93 -15.26 -4.33
C MET A 90 2.37 -13.81 -4.12
N SER A 91 1.44 -12.85 -4.16
CA SER A 91 1.72 -11.42 -3.93
C SER A 91 0.50 -10.69 -3.35
N PRO A 92 0.69 -9.60 -2.57
CA PRO A 92 -0.39 -8.75 -2.05
C PRO A 92 -1.05 -7.85 -3.11
N HIS A 93 -0.56 -7.83 -4.36
CA HIS A 93 -1.18 -7.18 -5.52
C HIS A 93 -1.40 -8.18 -6.67
N SER A 94 -2.02 -9.32 -6.36
CA SER A 94 -2.39 -10.33 -7.34
C SER A 94 -3.91 -10.43 -7.48
N LEU A 95 -4.42 -10.16 -8.68
CA LEU A 95 -5.85 -10.21 -8.98
C LEU A 95 -6.12 -11.00 -10.26
N LEU A 96 -7.30 -11.61 -10.31
CA LEU A 96 -7.87 -12.09 -11.56
C LEU A 96 -8.88 -11.05 -12.05
N ILE A 97 -8.91 -10.81 -13.36
CA ILE A 97 -9.94 -9.99 -14.00
C ILE A 97 -10.69 -10.80 -15.05
N GLU A 98 -12.01 -10.68 -15.06
CA GLU A 98 -12.85 -11.18 -16.15
C GLU A 98 -13.17 -10.01 -17.07
N VAL A 99 -12.72 -10.09 -18.33
CA VAL A 99 -12.89 -9.03 -19.32
C VAL A 99 -14.06 -9.40 -20.22
N GLY A 100 -15.26 -9.02 -19.82
CA GLY A 100 -16.46 -9.49 -20.47
C GLY A 100 -16.56 -11.01 -20.47
N THR A 101 -17.29 -11.50 -21.46
CA THR A 101 -17.53 -12.92 -21.69
C THR A 101 -16.91 -13.37 -23.01
N HIS A 102 -16.89 -14.68 -23.24
CA HIS A 102 -16.50 -15.26 -24.52
C HIS A 102 -17.38 -14.84 -25.72
N GLU A 103 -18.55 -14.25 -25.48
CA GLU A 103 -19.49 -13.77 -26.50
C GLU A 103 -19.32 -12.27 -26.83
N ASN A 104 -18.69 -11.49 -25.94
CA ASN A 104 -18.43 -10.08 -26.23
C ASN A 104 -17.38 -9.91 -27.34
N ASP A 105 -17.54 -8.85 -28.14
CA ASP A 105 -16.60 -8.53 -29.21
C ASP A 105 -15.16 -8.37 -28.69
N LYS A 106 -14.21 -8.89 -29.46
CA LYS A 106 -12.79 -8.87 -29.09
C LYS A 106 -12.25 -7.43 -29.03
N ASN A 107 -12.61 -6.57 -29.98
CA ASN A 107 -12.08 -5.20 -30.01
C ASN A 107 -12.62 -4.40 -28.83
N GLY A 108 -13.89 -4.58 -28.48
CA GLY A 108 -14.47 -3.94 -27.29
C GLY A 108 -13.76 -4.35 -26.00
N ALA A 109 -13.37 -5.61 -25.87
CA ALA A 109 -12.60 -6.09 -24.73
C ALA A 109 -11.16 -5.54 -24.69
N GLU A 110 -10.49 -5.47 -25.84
CA GLU A 110 -9.16 -4.85 -25.94
C GLU A 110 -9.19 -3.36 -25.59
N GLU A 111 -10.24 -2.63 -26.00
CA GLU A 111 -10.47 -1.24 -25.61
C GLU A 111 -10.62 -1.11 -24.09
N SER A 112 -11.42 -1.97 -23.46
CA SER A 112 -11.62 -1.95 -22.01
C SER A 112 -10.37 -2.32 -21.22
N VAL A 113 -9.56 -3.28 -21.69
CA VAL A 113 -8.28 -3.61 -21.07
C VAL A 113 -7.27 -2.47 -21.21
N THR A 114 -7.32 -1.73 -22.32
CA THR A 114 -6.48 -0.52 -22.49
C THR A 114 -6.84 0.53 -21.45
N LYS A 115 -8.13 0.83 -21.25
CA LYS A 115 -8.59 1.74 -20.18
C LYS A 115 -8.21 1.22 -18.79
N PHE A 116 -8.31 -0.09 -18.57
CA PHE A 116 -7.91 -0.70 -17.30
C PHE A 116 -6.40 -0.59 -17.04
N ALA A 117 -5.56 -0.61 -18.08
CA ALA A 117 -4.13 -0.37 -17.92
C ALA A 117 -3.83 1.06 -17.42
N ASP A 118 -4.59 2.06 -17.85
CA ASP A 118 -4.50 3.43 -17.32
C ASP A 118 -4.89 3.49 -15.84
N VAL A 119 -5.98 2.81 -15.48
CA VAL A 119 -6.44 2.67 -14.09
C VAL A 119 -5.38 1.99 -13.22
N LEU A 120 -4.80 0.88 -13.70
CA LEU A 120 -3.76 0.13 -13.00
C LEU A 120 -2.51 0.99 -12.79
N THR A 121 -2.08 1.70 -13.83
CA THR A 121 -0.93 2.61 -13.78
C THR A 121 -1.17 3.72 -12.75
N THR A 122 -2.34 4.35 -12.79
CA THR A 122 -2.69 5.39 -11.83
C THR A 122 -2.77 4.84 -10.40
N THR A 123 -3.27 3.63 -10.22
CA THR A 123 -3.39 3.00 -8.90
C THR A 123 -2.03 2.69 -8.29
N LEU A 124 -1.06 2.25 -9.11
CA LEU A 124 0.28 1.87 -8.65
C LEU A 124 1.20 3.08 -8.46
N TYR A 125 1.13 4.06 -9.37
CA TYR A 125 2.13 5.13 -9.46
C TYR A 125 1.56 6.54 -9.21
N GLY A 126 0.25 6.66 -8.99
CA GLY A 126 -0.46 7.94 -8.91
C GLY A 126 -0.75 8.53 -10.30
N SER A 127 -1.52 9.62 -10.33
CA SER A 127 -1.72 10.40 -11.56
C SER A 127 -0.53 11.33 -11.79
N ALA A 128 -0.18 11.60 -13.05
CA ALA A 128 0.85 12.58 -13.38
C ALA A 128 0.53 14.00 -12.83
N GLU A 129 -0.75 14.30 -12.62
CA GLU A 129 -1.24 15.55 -12.03
C GLU A 129 -0.97 15.65 -10.52
N ALA A 130 -0.88 14.51 -9.81
CA ALA A 130 -0.51 14.47 -8.40
C ALA A 130 0.99 14.71 -8.15
N ALA A 131 1.84 14.53 -9.19
CA ALA A 131 3.27 14.79 -9.11
C ALA A 131 3.60 16.29 -9.05
N GLU A 132 2.67 17.18 -9.43
CA GLU A 132 2.83 18.64 -9.28
C GLU A 132 2.34 19.18 -7.93
N GLN A 133 1.78 18.33 -7.07
CA GLN A 133 1.37 18.69 -5.69
C GLN A 133 2.28 18.06 -4.63
N THR A 134 3.61 18.09 -4.84
CA THR A 134 4.59 17.75 -3.79
C THR A 134 4.97 18.95 -2.92
N GLU A 135 4.01 19.77 -2.52
CA GLU A 135 4.18 20.77 -1.45
C GLU A 135 3.07 20.57 -0.40
N LYS A 136 3.46 19.88 0.68
CA LYS A 136 2.77 19.59 1.96
C LYS A 136 1.75 18.43 2.01
N PRO A 137 1.91 17.49 2.96
CA PRO A 137 0.91 16.44 3.17
C PRO A 137 -0.37 17.03 3.74
N ALA A 138 -1.45 16.93 2.98
CA ALA A 138 -2.81 17.05 3.48
C ALA A 138 -3.15 15.79 4.29
N ALA A 139 -3.12 15.93 5.62
CA ALA A 139 -3.51 14.88 6.54
C ALA A 139 -5.04 14.68 6.52
N THR A 140 -5.51 13.65 5.82
CA THR A 140 -6.91 13.20 5.94
C THR A 140 -6.97 11.70 6.25
N ALA A 141 -6.56 11.36 7.47
CA ALA A 141 -7.21 10.38 8.36
C ALA A 141 -6.28 10.12 9.57
N SER A 142 -6.80 10.35 10.78
CA SER A 142 -6.17 9.99 12.07
C SER A 142 -4.97 10.81 12.59
N GLY A 143 -4.65 11.98 12.03
CA GLY A 143 -3.57 12.84 12.56
C GLY A 143 -3.73 13.16 14.06
N GLY A 144 -4.95 13.36 14.54
CA GLY A 144 -5.23 13.54 15.97
C GLY A 144 -5.01 12.27 16.81
N THR A 145 -5.24 11.08 16.26
CA THR A 145 -5.11 9.80 16.98
C THR A 145 -3.66 9.35 17.03
N VAL A 146 -2.90 9.46 15.94
CA VAL A 146 -1.48 9.09 15.89
C VAL A 146 -0.65 9.99 16.80
N TRP A 147 -0.82 11.31 16.71
CA TRP A 147 -0.12 12.24 17.61
C TRP A 147 -0.52 12.05 19.07
N ARG A 148 -1.79 11.72 19.37
CA ARG A 148 -2.21 11.35 20.73
C ARG A 148 -1.52 10.08 21.22
N THR A 149 -1.44 9.05 20.40
CA THR A 149 -0.75 7.79 20.77
C THR A 149 0.74 8.03 21.00
N ILE A 150 1.40 8.81 20.14
CA ILE A 150 2.81 9.18 20.31
C ILE A 150 3.02 9.95 21.62
N LEU A 151 2.18 10.96 21.90
CA LEU A 151 2.25 11.73 23.15
C LEU A 151 2.02 10.86 24.39
N TRP A 152 1.07 9.92 24.32
CA TRP A 152 0.80 8.98 25.41
C TRP A 152 1.97 8.03 25.65
N LEU A 153 2.58 7.48 24.59
CA LEU A 153 3.75 6.63 24.72
C LEU A 153 4.94 7.39 25.30
N LEU A 154 5.19 8.62 24.83
CA LEU A 154 6.23 9.49 25.40
C LEU A 154 5.97 9.80 26.88
N ALA A 155 4.72 10.09 27.26
CA ALA A 155 4.34 10.33 28.65
C ALA A 155 4.59 9.10 29.54
N ILE A 156 4.25 7.89 29.05
CA ILE A 156 4.50 6.63 29.77
C ILE A 156 6.01 6.43 29.99
N VAL A 157 6.83 6.67 28.95
CA VAL A 157 8.30 6.55 29.05
C VAL A 157 8.87 7.57 30.04
N ILE A 158 8.41 8.83 30.02
CA ILE A 158 8.87 9.87 30.95
C ILE A 158 8.47 9.54 32.39
N VAL A 159 7.23 9.11 32.63
CA VAL A 159 6.74 8.77 33.97
C VAL A 159 7.43 7.52 34.50
N GLY A 160 7.54 6.47 33.69
CA GLY A 160 8.21 5.22 34.05
C GLY A 160 9.70 5.44 34.30
N GLY A 161 10.39 6.17 33.40
CA GLY A 161 11.80 6.54 33.55
C GLY A 161 12.03 7.42 34.77
N GLY A 162 11.17 8.41 35.02
CA GLY A 162 11.23 9.26 36.21
C GLY A 162 11.03 8.49 37.52
N ALA A 163 10.05 7.58 37.57
CA ALA A 163 9.81 6.72 38.73
C ALA A 163 10.98 5.75 38.98
N PHE A 164 11.50 5.12 37.92
CA PHE A 164 12.69 4.27 38.01
C PHE A 164 13.92 5.05 38.51
N LEU A 165 14.17 6.24 37.96
CA LEU A 165 15.27 7.09 38.39
C LEU A 165 15.10 7.55 39.84
N TYR A 166 13.89 7.93 40.26
CA TYR A 166 13.62 8.31 41.63
C TYR A 166 13.87 7.16 42.62
N ILE A 167 13.38 5.95 42.32
CA ILE A 167 13.60 4.75 43.14
C ILE A 167 15.09 4.37 43.18
N SER A 168 15.77 4.42 42.04
CA SER A 168 17.19 4.06 41.93
C SER A 168 18.14 5.10 42.54
N ALA A 169 17.74 6.37 42.56
CA ALA A 169 18.55 7.47 43.08
C ALA A 169 18.25 7.79 44.56
N GLY A 170 17.10 7.35 45.08
CA GLY A 170 16.74 7.49 46.50
C GLY A 170 16.39 8.91 46.95
N SER A 171 16.69 9.94 46.15
CA SER A 171 16.28 11.32 46.41
C SER A 171 16.20 12.17 45.13
N TRP A 172 15.42 13.26 45.19
CA TRP A 172 15.23 14.20 44.09
C TRP A 172 16.52 14.95 43.69
N GLU A 173 17.41 15.20 44.66
CA GLU A 173 18.67 15.91 44.42
C GLU A 173 19.73 15.01 43.75
N GLU A 174 19.77 13.73 44.13
CA GLU A 174 20.62 12.72 43.49
C GLU A 174 20.17 12.47 42.04
N MET A 175 18.86 12.46 41.79
CA MET A 175 18.28 12.31 40.47
C MET A 175 18.69 13.47 39.55
N LYS A 176 18.57 14.73 40.00
CA LYS A 176 19.03 15.90 39.24
C LYS A 176 20.53 15.83 38.93
N LYS A 177 21.34 15.38 39.89
CA LYS A 177 22.79 15.25 39.73
C LYS A 177 23.15 14.22 38.66
N LYS A 178 22.50 13.05 38.66
CA LYS A 178 22.66 12.01 37.64
C LYS A 178 22.15 12.46 36.28
N LEU A 179 21.00 13.14 36.21
CA LEU A 179 20.44 13.68 34.98
C LEU A 179 21.36 14.73 34.35
N LYS A 180 21.91 15.63 35.17
CA LYS A 180 22.86 16.66 34.75
C LYS A 180 24.21 16.05 34.31
N GLY A 181 24.67 15.00 34.98
CA GLY A 181 25.86 14.25 34.57
C GLY A 181 25.69 13.56 33.22
N PHE A 182 24.50 12.99 32.95
CA PHE A 182 24.17 12.35 31.68
C PHE A 182 24.10 13.35 30.51
N THR A 183 23.49 14.52 30.72
CA THR A 183 23.38 15.55 29.67
C THR A 183 24.69 16.29 29.40
N GLN A 184 25.58 16.42 30.39
CA GLN A 184 26.89 17.08 30.21
C GLN A 184 28.02 16.12 29.76
N GLY A 185 27.88 14.81 29.98
CA GLY A 185 28.98 13.85 29.83
C GLY A 185 29.08 13.16 28.45
N GLU A 186 27.96 12.74 27.86
CA GLU A 186 28.00 11.86 26.66
C GLU A 186 27.18 12.41 25.47
N PHE A 187 26.12 13.19 25.70
CA PHE A 187 25.35 13.84 24.62
C PHE A 187 25.99 15.13 24.07
N GLY A 188 26.86 15.77 24.86
CA GLY A 188 27.56 17.00 24.45
C GLY A 188 28.55 16.76 23.30
N ASP A 189 29.15 15.56 23.24
CA ASP A 189 30.04 15.17 22.14
C ASP A 189 29.27 14.82 20.87
N LEU A 190 28.09 14.18 20.97
CA LEU A 190 27.20 13.92 19.83
C LEU A 190 26.71 15.21 19.14
N PHE A 191 26.39 16.26 19.90
CA PHE A 191 25.99 17.56 19.33
C PHE A 191 27.19 18.38 18.80
N LYS A 192 28.40 18.22 19.36
CA LYS A 192 29.62 18.84 18.82
C LYS A 192 30.10 18.18 17.53
N ILE A 193 29.96 16.86 17.39
CA ILE A 193 30.32 16.12 16.16
C ILE A 193 29.44 16.57 14.99
N SER A 194 28.16 16.85 15.23
CA SER A 194 27.22 17.34 14.20
C SER A 194 27.54 18.77 13.71
N LEU A 195 28.15 19.60 14.54
CA LEU A 195 28.56 20.96 14.15
C LEU A 195 29.89 20.98 13.39
N LYS A 196 30.82 20.08 13.70
CA LYS A 196 32.14 20.03 13.04
C LYS A 196 32.05 19.56 11.58
N ASN A 197 31.11 18.66 11.26
CA ASN A 197 30.90 18.20 9.88
C ASN A 197 30.20 19.22 8.97
N ARG A 198 29.76 20.39 9.48
CA ARG A 198 29.16 21.48 8.68
C ARG A 198 30.14 22.58 8.29
N GLU A 199 31.36 22.61 8.83
CA GLU A 199 32.40 23.57 8.43
C GLU A 199 33.35 23.03 7.34
N ASP A 200 33.43 21.71 7.17
CA ASP A 200 34.31 21.07 6.18
C ASP A 200 33.67 20.89 4.78
N ASP A 201 32.33 21.02 4.66
CA ASP A 201 31.60 20.89 3.37
C ASP A 201 31.51 22.21 2.57
N ASP A 202 31.93 23.35 3.14
CA ASP A 202 31.95 24.66 2.46
C ASP A 202 33.30 24.95 1.76
N GLN A 203 34.20 23.96 1.67
CA GLN A 203 35.48 24.09 0.98
C GLN A 203 35.78 22.95 0.00
N HIS A 204 34.85 22.60 -0.90
CA HIS A 204 35.19 21.93 -2.17
C HIS A 204 34.21 22.28 -3.31
#